data_AF-A0AAN5AV34-F1
#
_entry.id   AF-A0AAN5AV34-F1
#
_cell.length_a   1.000
_cell.length_b   1.000
_cell.length_c   1.000
_cell.angle_alpha   90.00
_cell.angle_beta   90.00
_cell.angle_gamma   90.00
#
_symmetry.space_group_name_H-M   'P 1'
#
loop_
_entity.id
_entity.type
_entity.pdbx_description
1 polymer ?
#
loop_
_entity_poly.entity_id
_entity_poly.type
_entity_poly.pdbx_seq_one_letter_code
_entity_poly.pdbx_strand_id
1 'polypeptide(L)'
;MEEIKVSNRQIALMAFDRLRKEDKTDSALKLARCMLHGTSISLGIGDIDWEIDRAIQQCGGVPRTGYRYTAYFHFNRNTEMAKEIYDKIVKELYG
;
A
#
# COMPACT_ATOMS: atom_id res chain seq x y z
N MET A 1 2.43 -23.96 0.22
CA MET A 1 2.33 -22.61 0.80
C MET A 1 0.93 -22.13 0.50
N GLU A 2 0.14 -21.74 1.51
CA GLU A 2 -1.25 -21.30 1.30
C GLU A 2 -1.22 -19.87 0.75
N GLU A 3 -1.70 -19.68 -0.49
CA GLU A 3 -1.83 -18.37 -1.11
C GLU A 3 -3.24 -17.80 -0.85
N ILE A 4 -3.28 -16.56 -0.38
CA ILE A 4 -4.52 -15.82 -0.13
C ILE A 4 -4.65 -14.66 -1.11
N LYS A 5 -5.89 -14.31 -1.43
CA LYS A 5 -6.22 -13.11 -2.20
C LYS A 5 -6.58 -11.99 -1.25
N VAL A 6 -5.69 -11.01 -1.12
CA VAL A 6 -5.92 -9.83 -0.28
C VAL A 6 -6.36 -8.68 -1.17
N SER A 7 -7.37 -7.92 -0.72
CA SER A 7 -7.79 -6.74 -1.45
C SER A 7 -6.69 -5.68 -1.39
N ASN A 8 -6.38 -5.05 -2.52
CA ASN A 8 -5.46 -3.91 -2.54
C ASN A 8 -5.94 -2.77 -1.66
N ARG A 9 -7.25 -2.68 -1.40
CA ARG A 9 -7.81 -1.74 -0.43
C ARG A 9 -7.40 -2.06 1.00
N GLN A 10 -7.34 -3.34 1.38
CA GLN A 10 -6.81 -3.77 2.68
C GLN A 10 -5.31 -3.48 2.79
N ILE A 11 -4.55 -3.74 1.74
CA ILE A 11 -3.12 -3.40 1.68
C ILE A 11 -2.92 -1.88 1.84
N ALA A 12 -3.74 -1.06 1.17
CA ALA A 12 -3.69 0.39 1.31
C ALA A 12 -4.06 0.87 2.72
N LEU A 13 -5.02 0.22 3.39
CA LEU A 13 -5.34 0.50 4.80
C LEU A 13 -4.16 0.18 5.72
N MET A 14 -3.53 -0.98 5.55
CA MET A 14 -2.34 -1.36 6.31
C MET A 14 -1.19 -0.38 6.08
N ALA A 15 -0.98 0.05 4.82
CA ALA A 15 0.03 1.05 4.48
C ALA A 15 -0.28 2.41 5.14
N PHE A 16 -1.55 2.82 5.17
CA PHE A 16 -1.98 4.04 5.87
C PHE A 16 -1.70 3.95 7.37
N ASP A 17 -2.06 2.85 8.01
CA ASP A 17 -1.80 2.66 9.44
C ASP A 17 -0.30 2.65 9.75
N ARG A 18 0.52 2.07 8.86
CA ARG A 18 1.97 2.12 8.97
C ARG A 18 2.51 3.54 8.87
N LEU A 19 2.09 4.31 7.87
CA LEU A 19 2.49 5.71 7.71
C LEU A 19 2.11 6.55 8.93
N ARG A 20 0.96 6.29 9.55
CA ARG A 20 0.58 6.94 10.81
C ARG A 20 1.48 6.58 11.97
N LYS A 21 1.92 5.31 12.09
CA LYS A 21 2.88 4.88 13.11
C LYS A 21 4.27 5.47 12.92
N GLU A 22 4.64 5.81 11.69
CA GLU A 22 5.92 6.44 11.33
C GLU A 22 5.85 7.99 11.33
N ASP A 23 4.77 8.57 11.86
CA ASP A 23 4.50 10.03 11.87
C ASP A 23 4.54 10.71 10.49
N LYS A 24 4.37 9.93 9.40
CA LYS A 24 4.37 10.40 8.01
C LYS A 24 3.00 10.97 7.61
N THR A 25 2.62 12.06 8.26
CA THR A 25 1.27 12.64 8.17
C THR A 25 0.88 13.04 6.75
N ASP A 26 1.75 13.71 6.00
CA ASP A 26 1.43 14.15 4.63
C ASP A 26 1.19 12.97 3.67
N SER A 27 2.04 11.95 3.77
CA SER A 27 1.93 10.70 3.03
C SER A 27 0.66 9.93 3.38
N ALA A 28 0.34 9.85 4.67
CA ALA A 28 -0.91 9.24 5.14
C ALA A 28 -2.14 10.00 4.62
N LEU A 29 -2.13 11.33 4.68
CA LEU A 29 -3.23 12.17 4.18
C LEU A 29 -3.42 12.04 2.67
N LYS A 30 -2.34 12.03 1.89
CA LYS A 30 -2.40 11.82 0.44
C LYS A 30 -3.00 10.45 0.11
N LEU A 31 -2.54 9.39 0.77
CA LEU A 31 -3.06 8.03 0.59
C LEU A 31 -4.55 7.95 0.96
N ALA A 32 -4.94 8.50 2.12
CA ALA A 32 -6.33 8.53 2.57
C ALA A 32 -7.25 9.26 1.58
N ARG A 33 -6.82 10.43 1.08
CA ARG A 33 -7.57 11.19 0.08
C ARG A 33 -7.80 10.38 -1.19
N CYS A 34 -6.77 9.68 -1.69
CA CYS A 34 -6.89 8.81 -2.86
C CYS A 34 -7.81 7.61 -2.61
N MET A 35 -7.80 7.03 -1.41
CA MET A 35 -8.68 5.91 -1.07
C MET A 35 -10.16 6.29 -0.91
N LEU A 36 -10.44 7.54 -0.52
CA LEU A 36 -11.81 8.06 -0.35
C LEU A 36 -12.43 8.49 -1.68
N HIS A 37 -11.64 9.08 -2.59
CA HIS A 37 -12.16 9.70 -3.81
C HIS A 37 -11.72 9.00 -5.11
N GLY A 38 -10.76 8.09 -5.05
CA GLY A 38 -10.16 7.44 -6.21
C GLY A 38 -10.27 5.93 -6.20
N THR A 39 -10.02 5.34 -7.37
CA THR A 39 -9.91 3.87 -7.57
C THR A 39 -8.45 3.42 -7.61
N SER A 40 -7.51 4.36 -7.64
CA SER A 40 -6.07 4.14 -7.63
C SER A 40 -5.32 5.36 -7.11
N ILE A 41 -4.06 5.15 -6.72
CA ILE A 41 -3.09 6.20 -6.48
C ILE A 41 -1.97 6.13 -7.52
N SER A 42 -1.57 7.29 -8.04
CA SER A 42 -0.38 7.46 -8.86
C SER A 42 0.79 7.84 -7.96
N LEU A 43 1.88 7.10 -8.05
CA LEU A 43 3.09 7.27 -7.24
C LEU A 43 4.22 7.69 -8.19
N GLY A 44 4.65 8.95 -8.07
CA GLY A 44 5.76 9.51 -8.85
C GLY A 44 7.10 9.43 -8.13
N ILE A 45 8.00 10.37 -8.46
CA ILE A 45 9.38 10.46 -7.94
C ILE A 45 9.45 11.31 -6.65
N GLY A 46 8.36 11.96 -6.24
CA GLY A 46 8.38 12.82 -5.05
C GLY A 46 8.55 12.03 -3.75
N ASP A 47 9.15 12.64 -2.72
CA ASP A 47 9.42 11.99 -1.44
C ASP A 47 8.17 11.37 -0.80
N ILE A 48 7.04 12.09 -0.84
CA ILE A 48 5.74 11.61 -0.35
C ILE A 48 5.27 10.38 -1.12
N ASP A 49 5.44 10.37 -2.45
CA ASP A 49 5.03 9.23 -3.28
C ASP A 49 5.91 8.02 -3.02
N TRP A 50 7.21 8.24 -2.81
CA TRP A 50 8.15 7.20 -2.45
C TRP A 50 7.85 6.58 -1.08
N GLU A 51 7.47 7.40 -0.09
CA GLU A 51 7.04 6.92 1.22
C GLU A 51 5.79 6.04 1.14
N ILE A 52 4.80 6.46 0.35
CA ILE A 52 3.57 5.67 0.13
C ILE A 52 3.89 4.38 -0.62
N ASP A 53 4.73 4.45 -1.65
CA ASP A 53 5.15 3.27 -2.42
C ASP A 53 5.83 2.23 -1.52
N ARG A 54 6.77 2.68 -0.68
CA ARG A 54 7.46 1.82 0.28
C ARG A 54 6.49 1.21 1.31
N ALA A 55 5.55 2.00 1.84
CA ALA A 55 4.57 1.50 2.79
C ALA A 55 3.64 0.44 2.16
N ILE A 56 3.21 0.62 0.92
CA ILE A 56 2.41 -0.35 0.17
C ILE A 56 3.21 -1.64 -0.06
N GLN A 57 4.48 -1.53 -0.48
CA GLN A 57 5.35 -2.69 -0.69
C GLN A 57 5.58 -3.49 0.61
N GLN A 58 5.79 -2.80 1.73
CA GLN A 58 5.94 -3.45 3.05
C GLN A 58 4.66 -4.17 3.49
N CYS A 59 3.50 -3.75 2.99
CA CYS A 59 2.22 -4.40 3.24
C CYS A 59 1.88 -5.50 2.20
N GLY A 60 2.84 -5.87 1.35
CA GLY A 60 2.69 -6.91 0.32
C GLY A 60 2.06 -6.44 -0.99
N GLY A 61 1.84 -5.13 -1.16
CA GLY A 61 1.32 -4.57 -2.40
C GLY A 61 2.41 -4.41 -3.46
N VAL A 62 2.06 -4.63 -4.72
CA VAL A 62 2.97 -4.40 -5.85
C VAL A 62 2.43 -3.25 -6.70
N PRO A 63 2.79 -1.99 -6.38
CA PRO A 63 2.52 -0.87 -7.28
C PRO A 63 3.23 -1.15 -8.61
N ARG A 64 2.46 -1.22 -9.71
CA ARG A 64 3.04 -1.53 -11.02
C ARG A 64 3.71 -0.27 -11.56
N THR A 65 5.04 -0.29 -11.64
CA THR A 65 5.83 0.73 -12.33
C THR A 65 5.50 0.68 -13.83
N GLY A 66 4.82 1.72 -14.32
CA GLY A 66 4.60 1.91 -15.75
C GLY A 66 5.81 2.54 -16.44
N TYR A 67 5.86 2.46 -17.77
CA TYR A 67 6.94 2.88 -18.69
C TYR A 67 7.43 4.36 -18.57
N ARG A 68 6.95 5.14 -17.59
CA ARG A 68 7.17 6.60 -17.44
C ARG A 68 7.43 7.07 -16.00
N TYR A 69 8.19 6.30 -15.21
CA TYR A 69 8.60 6.70 -13.84
C TYR A 69 7.45 7.00 -12.87
N THR A 70 6.23 6.57 -13.20
CA THR A 70 5.05 6.68 -12.34
C THR A 70 4.46 5.29 -12.18
N ALA A 71 4.34 4.84 -10.94
CA ALA A 71 3.67 3.59 -10.61
C ALA A 71 2.20 3.86 -10.30
N TYR A 72 1.34 2.89 -10.60
CA TYR A 72 -0.06 2.94 -10.22
C TYR A 72 -0.40 1.78 -9.30
N PHE A 73 -1.04 2.10 -8.19
CA PHE A 73 -1.63 1.12 -7.29
C PHE A 73 -3.14 1.22 -7.34
N HIS A 74 -3.80 0.20 -7.89
CA HIS A 74 -5.25 0.16 -8.03
C HIS A 74 -5.89 -0.50 -6.82
N PHE A 75 -6.76 0.23 -6.11
CA PHE A 75 -7.42 -0.25 -4.89
C PHE A 75 -8.49 -1.30 -5.17
N ASN A 76 -9.04 -1.31 -6.39
CA ASN A 76 -10.09 -2.25 -6.81
C ASN A 76 -9.57 -3.62 -7.28
N ARG A 77 -8.26 -3.85 -7.21
CA ARG A 77 -7.63 -5.14 -7.55
C ARG A 77 -7.32 -5.94 -6.29
N ASN A 78 -6.97 -7.20 -6.50
CA ASN A 78 -6.48 -8.07 -5.45
C ASN A 78 -5.01 -8.43 -5.74
N THR A 79 -4.25 -8.66 -4.67
CA THR A 79 -2.91 -9.20 -4.73
C THR A 79 -2.92 -10.60 -4.14
N GLU A 80 -2.32 -11.54 -4.86
CA GLU A 80 -2.03 -12.88 -4.36
C GLU A 80 -0.76 -12.81 -3.50
N MET A 81 -0.84 -13.31 -2.27
CA MET A 81 0.29 -13.33 -1.36
C MET A 81 0.24 -14.58 -0.48
N ALA A 82 1.41 -15.04 -0.05
CA ALA A 82 1.49 -16.14 0.91
C ALA A 82 0.87 -15.71 2.25
N LYS A 83 -0.01 -16.55 2.79
CA LYS A 83 -0.69 -16.31 4.08
C LYS A 83 0.29 -16.04 5.22
N GLU A 84 1.40 -16.76 5.25
CA GLU A 84 2.47 -16.56 6.24
C GLU A 84 3.06 -15.14 6.20
N ILE A 85 3.20 -14.56 5.00
CA ILE A 85 3.68 -13.18 4.82
C ILE A 85 2.62 -12.20 5.32
N TYR A 86 1.35 -12.42 4.97
CA TYR A 86 0.25 -11.58 5.43
C TYR A 86 0.12 -11.58 6.95
N ASP A 87 0.11 -12.76 7.57
CA ASP A 87 -0.01 -12.91 9.02
C ASP A 87 1.17 -12.25 9.74
N LYS A 88 2.38 -12.33 9.16
CA LYS A 88 3.56 -11.63 9.69
C LYS A 88 3.41 -10.11 9.63
N ILE A 89 2.93 -9.56 8.52
CA ILE A 89 2.70 -8.12 8.35
C ILE A 89 1.63 -7.64 9.34
N VAL A 90 0.50 -8.35 9.45
CA VAL A 90 -0.58 -8.02 10.39
C VAL A 90 -0.06 -8.05 11.83
N LYS A 91 0.76 -9.04 12.19
CA LYS A 91 1.37 -9.14 13.52
C LYS A 91 2.35 -8.00 13.79
N GLU A 92 3.15 -7.57 12.81
CA GLU A 92 4.05 -6.41 12.96
C GLU A 92 3.27 -5.10 13.11
N LEU A 93 2.15 -4.97 12.40
CA LEU A 93 1.34 -3.75 12.38
C LEU A 93 0.34 -3.65 13.53
N TYR A 94 -0.16 -4.74 14.09
CA TYR A 94 -1.23 -4.71 15.10
C TYR A 94 -0.97 -5.59 16.33
N GLY A 95 0.12 -6.37 16.35
CA GLY A 95 0.59 -7.10 17.53
C GLY A 95 1.49 -6.25 18.42
#